data_AF-A0A3P7LQ60-F1
#
_entry.id   AF-A0A3P7LQ60-F1
#
_cell.length_a   1.000
_cell.length_b   1.000
_cell.length_c   1.000
_cell.angle_alpha   90.00
_cell.angle_beta   90.00
_cell.angle_gamma   90.00
#
_symmetry.space_group_name_H-M   'P 1'
#
loop_
_entity.id
_entity.type
_entity.pdbx_description
1 polymer ?
#
loop_
_entity_poly.entity_id
_entity_poly.type
_entity_poly.pdbx_seq_one_letter_code
_entity_poly.pdbx_strand_id
1 'polypeptide(L)'
;MTAEELKEEVGAALALMYPMEATVARKPLAVKFIRWKENPFSLGAYAMALVGFNQLLESELCSSLTAEDGKGGSVYFAGDAYRLDYLGTVQGAYLSGSAAADEIAESIISKDSLIRNSGI
;
A
#
# COMPACT_ATOMS: atom_id res chain seq x y z
N MET A 1 -6.37 11.65 22.90
CA MET A 1 -6.92 10.30 22.90
C MET A 1 -5.84 9.29 23.26
N THR A 2 -5.84 8.82 24.50
CA THR A 2 -5.06 7.69 25.01
C THR A 2 -5.80 6.37 24.72
N ALA A 3 -5.18 5.23 25.02
CA ALA A 3 -5.84 3.93 24.88
C ALA A 3 -7.01 3.76 25.87
N GLU A 4 -6.90 4.34 27.07
CA GLU A 4 -7.98 4.30 28.07
C GLU A 4 -9.14 5.20 27.68
N GLU A 5 -8.87 6.42 27.19
CA GLU A 5 -9.91 7.30 26.65
C GLU A 5 -10.67 6.61 25.50
N LEU A 6 -9.96 5.92 24.59
CA LEU A 6 -10.59 5.13 23.53
C LEU A 6 -11.44 3.97 24.07
N LYS A 7 -10.94 3.28 25.09
CA LYS A 7 -11.65 2.14 25.72
C LYS A 7 -12.97 2.59 26.34
N GLU A 8 -12.97 3.73 27.02
CA GLU A 8 -14.17 4.33 27.59
C GLU A 8 -15.16 4.75 26.50
N GLU A 9 -14.70 5.42 25.45
CA GLU A 9 -15.54 5.88 24.34
C GLU A 9 -16.19 4.71 23.59
N VAL A 10 -15.40 3.69 23.22
CA VAL A 10 -15.90 2.46 22.58
C VAL A 10 -16.88 1.74 23.49
N GLY A 11 -16.55 1.59 24.78
CA GLY A 11 -17.42 0.92 25.74
C GLY A 11 -18.76 1.66 25.92
N ALA A 12 -18.74 2.99 25.94
CA ALA A 12 -19.95 3.81 26.02
C ALA A 12 -20.82 3.67 24.76
N ALA A 13 -20.20 3.70 23.57
CA ALA A 13 -20.91 3.50 22.31
C ALA A 13 -21.55 2.11 22.23
N LEU A 14 -20.82 1.05 22.61
CA LEU A 14 -21.36 -0.30 22.64
C LEU A 14 -22.52 -0.43 23.64
N ALA A 15 -22.41 0.16 24.82
CA ALA A 15 -23.48 0.12 25.82
C ALA A 15 -24.74 0.89 25.39
N LEU A 16 -24.58 1.92 24.54
CA LEU A 16 -25.70 2.61 23.92
C LEU A 16 -26.40 1.74 22.86
N MET A 17 -25.63 1.00 22.07
CA MET A 17 -26.15 0.08 21.04
C MET A 17 -26.80 -1.17 21.64
N TYR A 18 -26.29 -1.66 22.78
CA TYR A 18 -26.73 -2.89 23.45
C TYR A 18 -27.13 -2.63 24.92
N PRO A 19 -28.30 -2.03 25.18
CA PRO A 19 -28.67 -1.60 26.53
C PRO A 19 -28.86 -2.75 27.54
N MET A 20 -29.28 -3.94 27.08
CA MET A 20 -29.48 -5.11 27.94
C MET A 20 -28.14 -5.72 28.40
N GLU A 21 -27.09 -5.52 27.61
CA GLU A 21 -25.73 -6.00 27.85
C GLU A 21 -24.79 -4.88 28.30
N ALA A 22 -25.34 -3.70 28.62
CA ALA A 22 -24.58 -2.47 28.86
C ALA A 22 -23.45 -2.64 29.88
N THR A 23 -23.66 -3.42 30.94
CA THR A 23 -22.64 -3.71 31.96
C THR A 23 -21.40 -4.37 31.40
N VAL A 24 -21.56 -5.30 30.45
CA VAL A 24 -20.46 -6.00 29.78
C VAL A 24 -19.90 -5.13 28.66
N ALA A 25 -20.77 -4.51 27.87
CA ALA A 25 -20.41 -3.65 26.74
C ALA A 25 -19.50 -2.48 27.13
N ARG A 26 -19.69 -1.89 28.34
CA ARG A 26 -18.84 -0.81 28.88
C ARG A 26 -17.40 -1.22 29.16
N LYS A 27 -17.09 -2.52 29.20
CA LYS A 27 -15.78 -3.02 29.62
C LYS A 27 -15.15 -3.90 28.53
N PRO A 28 -14.73 -3.32 27.39
CA PRO A 28 -13.96 -4.05 26.40
C PRO A 28 -12.73 -4.73 27.05
N LEU A 29 -12.48 -5.99 26.71
CA LEU A 29 -11.32 -6.73 27.23
C LEU A 29 -9.99 -6.11 26.77
N ALA A 30 -9.96 -5.63 25.53
CA ALA A 30 -8.82 -4.93 24.95
C ALA A 30 -9.28 -3.96 23.87
N VAL A 31 -8.52 -2.89 23.69
CA VAL A 31 -8.62 -2.00 22.53
C VAL A 31 -7.25 -1.82 21.92
N LYS A 32 -7.18 -1.74 20.59
CA LYS A 32 -5.95 -1.43 19.87
C LYS A 32 -6.20 -0.22 19.00
N PHE A 33 -5.46 0.84 19.25
CA PHE A 33 -5.50 2.05 18.44
C PHE A 33 -4.31 2.07 17.50
N ILE A 34 -4.56 2.14 16.18
CA ILE A 34 -3.50 2.17 15.18
C ILE A 34 -3.34 3.59 14.68
N ARG A 35 -2.12 4.11 14.80
CA ARG A 35 -1.75 5.48 14.40
C ARG A 35 -0.90 5.44 13.14
N TRP A 36 -1.51 5.09 12.01
CA TRP A 36 -0.82 4.93 10.72
C TRP A 36 0.02 6.15 10.32
N LYS A 37 -0.49 7.36 10.60
CA LYS A 37 0.20 8.63 10.30
C LYS A 37 1.46 8.85 11.15
N GLU A 38 1.49 8.33 12.37
CA GLU A 38 2.62 8.51 13.30
C GLU A 38 3.67 7.41 13.15
N ASN A 39 3.35 6.30 12.49
CA ASN A 39 4.29 5.23 12.23
C ASN A 39 5.33 5.68 11.16
N PRO A 40 6.63 5.71 11.48
CA PRO A 40 7.66 6.22 10.58
C PRO A 40 7.84 5.39 9.30
N PHE A 41 7.35 4.15 9.27
CA PHE A 41 7.45 3.27 8.12
C PHE A 41 6.26 3.36 7.16
N SER A 42 5.15 3.97 7.58
CA SER A 42 3.95 4.10 6.74
C SER A 42 3.55 5.54 6.48
N LEU A 43 3.73 6.45 7.46
CA LEU A 43 3.39 7.88 7.38
C LEU A 43 1.93 8.21 6.97
N GLY A 44 1.09 7.18 6.87
CA GLY A 44 -0.26 7.20 6.33
C GLY A 44 -0.80 5.77 6.28
N ALA A 45 -2.09 5.62 5.97
CA ALA A 45 -2.73 4.30 5.93
C ALA A 45 -2.58 3.63 4.57
N TYR A 46 -2.80 4.38 3.48
CA TYR A 46 -2.79 3.90 2.10
C TYR A 46 -2.73 5.09 1.14
N ALA A 47 -2.38 4.82 -0.12
CA ALA A 47 -2.39 5.82 -1.19
C ALA A 47 -3.82 6.17 -1.65
N MET A 48 -4.05 7.43 -2.00
CA MET A 48 -5.31 7.89 -2.60
C MET A 48 -5.03 8.89 -3.72
N ALA A 49 -5.91 8.92 -4.73
CA ALA A 49 -5.86 9.95 -5.76
C ALA A 49 -6.32 11.29 -5.18
N LEU A 50 -5.44 12.29 -5.19
CA LEU A 50 -5.81 13.68 -4.93
C LEU A 50 -6.35 14.33 -6.20
N VAL A 51 -7.02 15.48 -6.06
CA VAL A 51 -7.54 16.25 -7.19
C VAL A 51 -6.40 16.53 -8.18
N GLY A 52 -6.62 16.16 -9.44
CA GLY A 52 -5.65 16.32 -10.53
C GLY A 52 -4.80 15.08 -10.81
N PHE A 53 -4.77 14.08 -9.92
CA PHE A 53 -4.09 12.81 -10.19
C PHE A 53 -4.78 12.07 -11.34
N ASN A 54 -3.98 11.63 -12.32
CA ASN A 54 -4.47 11.03 -13.57
C ASN A 54 -3.44 10.02 -14.10
N GLN A 55 -3.79 9.34 -15.20
CA GLN A 55 -2.97 8.27 -15.78
C GLN A 55 -1.61 8.75 -16.30
N LEU A 56 -1.47 10.01 -16.72
CA LEU A 56 -0.17 10.55 -17.13
C LEU A 56 0.76 10.65 -15.92
N LEU A 57 0.26 11.20 -14.81
CA LEU A 57 1.02 11.30 -13.55
C LEU A 57 1.34 9.93 -12.94
N GLU A 58 0.43 8.96 -13.07
CA GLU A 58 0.71 7.57 -12.71
C GLU A 58 1.87 7.02 -13.55
N SER A 59 1.83 7.19 -14.88
CA SER A 59 2.88 6.69 -15.77
C SER A 59 4.24 7.31 -15.43
N GLU A 60 4.28 8.61 -15.13
CA GLU A 60 5.51 9.28 -14.68
C GLU A 60 6.00 8.73 -13.34
N LEU A 61 5.09 8.56 -12.37
CA LEU A 61 5.40 8.03 -11.04
C LEU A 61 5.91 6.57 -11.07
N CYS A 62 5.36 5.75 -11.97
CA CYS A 62 5.75 4.34 -12.12
C CYS A 62 6.99 4.14 -12.98
N SER A 63 7.48 5.18 -13.66
CA SER A 63 8.64 5.06 -14.54
C SER A 63 9.90 4.79 -13.74
N SER A 64 10.72 3.84 -14.22
CA SER A 64 12.03 3.56 -13.63
C SER A 64 13.01 4.71 -13.87
N LEU A 65 13.90 4.94 -12.91
CA LEU A 65 14.97 5.94 -13.02
C LEU A 65 16.28 5.25 -13.38
N THR A 66 16.91 5.65 -14.48
CA THR A 66 18.18 5.08 -14.95
C THR A 66 19.28 6.13 -14.88
N ALA A 67 20.50 5.72 -14.52
CA ALA A 67 21.65 6.62 -14.48
C ALA A 67 21.95 7.22 -15.86
N GLU A 68 22.25 8.52 -15.91
CA GLU A 68 22.46 9.27 -17.16
C GLU A 68 23.63 8.74 -18.01
N ASP A 69 24.65 8.16 -17.35
CA ASP A 69 25.81 7.60 -18.02
C ASP A 69 25.56 6.24 -18.69
N GLY A 70 24.37 5.66 -18.48
CA GLY A 70 23.99 4.34 -18.98
C GLY A 70 24.80 3.18 -18.41
N LYS A 71 25.62 3.45 -17.37
CA LYS A 71 26.51 2.46 -16.75
C LYS A 71 26.05 2.05 -15.35
N GLY A 72 25.08 2.76 -14.78
CA GLY A 72 24.36 2.36 -13.56
C GLY A 72 23.15 1.46 -13.85
N GLY A 73 22.71 0.72 -12.84
CA GLY A 73 21.40 0.04 -12.87
C GLY A 73 20.23 1.02 -12.75
N SER A 74 19.01 0.50 -12.89
CA SER A 74 17.78 1.29 -12.78
C SER A 74 17.12 1.12 -11.40
N VAL A 75 16.44 2.17 -10.94
CA VAL A 75 15.58 2.16 -9.75
C VAL A 75 14.13 2.01 -10.21
N TYR A 76 13.46 0.97 -9.73
CA TYR A 76 12.08 0.65 -10.04
C TYR A 76 11.17 0.95 -8.86
N PHE A 77 9.93 1.35 -9.14
CA PHE A 77 8.95 1.70 -8.11
C PHE A 77 7.74 0.78 -8.16
N ALA A 78 7.28 0.35 -6.98
CA ALA A 78 6.12 -0.50 -6.81
C ALA A 78 5.48 -0.26 -5.43
N GLY A 79 4.24 -0.74 -5.27
CA GLY A 79 3.44 -0.54 -4.07
C GLY A 79 2.00 -0.12 -4.38
N ASP A 80 1.23 0.15 -3.33
CA ASP A 80 -0.19 0.51 -3.41
C ASP A 80 -0.44 1.90 -4.03
N ALA A 81 0.61 2.70 -4.19
CA ALA A 81 0.59 4.02 -4.81
C ALA A 81 0.84 4.02 -6.33
N TYR A 82 1.23 2.87 -6.90
CA TYR A 82 1.78 2.77 -8.27
C TYR A 82 0.83 2.03 -9.23
N ARG A 83 -0.48 2.08 -8.96
CA ARG A 83 -1.52 1.56 -9.87
C ARG A 83 -2.84 2.30 -9.65
N LEU A 84 -3.20 3.20 -10.56
CA LEU A 84 -4.34 4.13 -10.45
C LEU A 84 -5.66 3.39 -10.25
N ASP A 85 -5.91 2.34 -11.04
CA ASP A 85 -7.13 1.55 -10.98
C ASP A 85 -7.31 0.80 -9.64
N TYR A 86 -6.23 0.67 -8.85
CA TYR A 86 -6.19 -0.13 -7.63
C TYR A 86 -5.45 0.58 -6.48
N LEU A 87 -5.48 1.92 -6.43
CA LEU A 87 -4.79 2.70 -5.40
C LEU A 87 -5.23 2.31 -3.99
N GLY A 88 -4.26 2.24 -3.09
CA GLY A 88 -4.50 1.98 -1.68
C GLY A 88 -5.01 0.57 -1.37
N THR A 89 -4.87 -0.36 -2.32
CA THR A 89 -5.28 -1.76 -2.16
C THR A 89 -4.09 -2.72 -2.15
N VAL A 90 -4.27 -3.86 -1.49
CA VAL A 90 -3.29 -4.97 -1.51
C VAL A 90 -3.11 -5.51 -2.94
N GLN A 91 -4.20 -5.62 -3.71
CA GLN A 91 -4.11 -6.05 -5.12
C GLN A 91 -3.31 -5.07 -5.97
N GLY A 92 -3.48 -3.76 -5.78
CA GLY A 92 -2.70 -2.75 -6.48
C GLY A 92 -1.20 -2.90 -6.21
N ALA A 93 -0.82 -3.11 -4.94
CA ALA A 93 0.56 -3.36 -4.54
C ALA A 93 1.13 -4.67 -5.14
N TYR A 94 0.33 -5.73 -5.17
CA TYR A 94 0.74 -7.00 -5.79
C TYR A 94 0.98 -6.84 -7.29
N LEU A 95 0.04 -6.19 -8.00
CA LEU A 95 0.12 -6.03 -9.44
C LEU A 95 1.26 -5.08 -9.85
N SER A 96 1.48 -3.98 -9.14
CA SER A 96 2.61 -3.08 -9.41
C SER A 96 3.95 -3.76 -9.10
N GLY A 97 4.01 -4.57 -8.03
CA GLY A 97 5.18 -5.37 -7.70
C GLY A 97 5.52 -6.40 -8.78
N SER A 98 4.53 -7.11 -9.32
CA SER A 98 4.73 -8.04 -10.44
C SER A 98 5.25 -7.31 -11.69
N ALA A 99 4.66 -6.17 -12.03
CA ALA A 99 5.09 -5.39 -13.19
C ALA A 99 6.54 -4.90 -13.07
N ALA A 100 6.93 -4.38 -11.90
CA ALA A 100 8.31 -3.96 -11.66
C ALA A 100 9.28 -5.16 -11.68
N ALA A 101 8.88 -6.34 -11.20
CA ALA A 101 9.69 -7.54 -11.26
C ALA A 101 9.90 -8.03 -12.71
N ASP A 102 8.87 -7.96 -13.54
CA ASP A 102 8.96 -8.27 -14.97
C ASP A 102 9.91 -7.28 -15.68
N GLU A 103 9.80 -5.97 -15.40
CA GLU A 103 10.69 -4.94 -15.95
C GLU A 103 12.16 -5.15 -15.55
N ILE A 104 12.41 -5.53 -14.29
CA ILE A 104 13.75 -5.90 -13.81
C ILE A 104 14.26 -7.15 -14.53
N ALA A 105 13.43 -8.18 -14.65
CA ALA A 105 13.81 -9.42 -15.30
C ALA A 105 14.19 -9.16 -16.78
N GLU A 106 13.39 -8.38 -17.49
CA GLU A 106 13.68 -7.97 -18.87
C GLU A 106 14.96 -7.13 -19.01
N SER A 107 15.29 -6.31 -18.01
CA SER A 107 16.48 -5.45 -18.06
C SER A 107 17.79 -6.21 -17.78
N ILE A 108 17.74 -7.31 -17.02
CA ILE A 108 18.94 -8.09 -16.65
C ILE A 108 19.09 -9.40 -17.44
N ILE A 109 18.01 -9.96 -17.98
CA ILE A 109 18.06 -11.18 -18.79
C ILE A 109 18.44 -10.79 -20.22
N SER A 110 19.52 -11.38 -20.74
CA SER A 110 19.92 -11.11 -22.13
C SER A 110 18.83 -11.60 -23.09
N LYS A 111 18.57 -10.85 -24.18
CA LYS A 111 17.58 -11.22 -25.20
C LYS A 111 17.79 -12.63 -25.77
N ASP A 112 19.01 -13.15 -25.74
CA ASP A 112 19.36 -14.52 -26.16
C ASP A 112 18.79 -15.63 -25.26
N SER A 113 18.37 -15.31 -24.03
CA SER A 113 17.75 -16.26 -23.10
C SER A 113 16.24 -16.39 -23.33
N LEU A 114 15.59 -15.31 -23.77
CA LEU A 114 14.14 -15.25 -24.01
C LEU A 114 13.73 -16.01 -25.29
N ILE A 115 14.62 -16.04 -26.30
CA ILE A 115 14.40 -16.78 -27.56
C ILE A 115 14.43 -18.31 -27.34
N ARG A 116 15.19 -18.80 -26.36
CA ARG A 116 15.30 -20.24 -26.08
C ARG A 116 14.08 -20.85 -25.38
N ASN A 117 13.29 -20.04 -24.66
CA ASN A 117 12.13 -20.50 -23.91
C ASN A 117 10.78 -20.31 -24.65
N SER A 118 10.77 -19.68 -25.83
CA SER A 118 9.59 -19.48 -26.66
C SER A 118 9.40 -20.53 -27.76
N GLY A 119 10.29 -21.54 -27.82
CA GLY A 119 10.16 -22.70 -28.68
C GLY A 119 9.51 -23.89 -27.97
N ILE A 120 8.18 -23.86 -27.86
CA ILE A 120 7.32 -25.05 -27.77
C ILE A 120 6.26 -24.93 -28.88
#